data_AF-A0A9D8VAU1-F1
#
_entry.id   AF-A0A9D8VAU1-F1
#
_cell.length_a   1.000
_cell.length_b   1.000
_cell.length_c   1.000
_cell.angle_alpha   90.00
_cell.angle_beta   90.00
_cell.angle_gamma   90.00
#
_symmetry.space_group_name_H-M   'P 1'
#
loop_
_entity.id
_entity.type
_entity.pdbx_description
1 polymer ?
#
loop_
_entity_poly.entity_id
_entity_poly.type
_entity_poly.pdbx_seq_one_letter_code
_entity_poly.pdbx_strand_id
1 'polypeptide(L)'
;MLWPASRRAAVAEEIQRLKVELDQSAAEINKRQQTLVDGLLTAMEMQVIEALQAQVKEEGVSMLLKESAVYHADDYHNLTDKLAAKLSQ
;
A
#
# COMPACT_ATOMS: atom_id res chain seq x y z
N MET A 1 26.74 9.74 -44.03
CA MET A 1 25.67 9.15 -44.89
C MET A 1 24.34 9.34 -44.19
N LEU A 2 23.42 10.13 -44.74
CA LEU A 2 22.04 10.22 -44.25
C LEU A 2 21.26 9.01 -44.77
N TRP A 3 20.55 8.30 -43.90
CA TRP A 3 19.73 7.15 -44.32
C TRP A 3 18.64 7.57 -45.33
N PRO A 4 18.14 6.64 -46.18
CA PRO A 4 16.99 6.91 -47.04
C PRO A 4 15.75 7.30 -46.22
N ALA A 5 14.90 8.18 -46.75
CA ALA A 5 13.72 8.70 -46.04
C ALA A 5 12.75 7.60 -45.58
N SER A 6 12.58 6.54 -46.38
CA SER A 6 11.79 5.35 -46.05
C SER A 6 12.32 4.62 -44.81
N ARG A 7 13.65 4.52 -44.67
CA ARG A 7 14.28 3.88 -43.50
C ARG A 7 14.13 4.74 -42.24
N ARG A 8 14.18 6.07 -42.36
CA ARG A 8 13.90 6.97 -41.23
C ARG A 8 12.44 6.90 -40.78
N ALA A 9 11.49 6.82 -41.71
CA ALA A 9 10.06 6.69 -41.40
C ALA A 9 9.77 5.38 -40.66
N ALA A 10 10.30 4.25 -41.15
CA ALA A 10 10.14 2.95 -40.50
C ALA A 10 10.75 2.92 -39.08
N VAL A 11 11.93 3.52 -38.89
CA VAL A 11 12.55 3.64 -37.56
C VAL A 11 11.73 4.54 -36.63
N ALA A 12 11.18 5.65 -37.13
CA ALA A 12 10.33 6.52 -36.33
C ALA A 12 9.02 5.83 -35.90
N GLU A 13 8.43 5.04 -36.79
CA GLU A 13 7.24 4.23 -36.49
C GLU A 13 7.54 3.15 -35.45
N GLU A 14 8.67 2.46 -35.57
CA GLU A 14 9.11 1.46 -34.60
C GLU A 14 9.38 2.09 -33.22
N ILE A 15 10.04 3.25 -33.16
CA ILE A 15 10.26 3.99 -31.92
C ILE A 15 8.92 4.37 -31.28
N GLN A 16 7.97 4.84 -32.09
CA GLN A 16 6.65 5.21 -31.59
C GLN A 16 5.90 3.99 -31.04
N ARG A 17 5.98 2.83 -31.71
CA ARG A 17 5.38 1.58 -31.22
C ARG A 17 5.99 1.15 -29.88
N LEU A 18 7.33 1.11 -29.81
CA LEU A 18 8.05 0.74 -28.59
C LEU A 18 7.75 1.69 -27.43
N LYS A 19 7.57 2.99 -27.71
CA LYS A 19 7.18 3.97 -26.69
C LYS A 19 5.78 3.69 -26.14
N VAL A 20 4.82 3.38 -27.01
CA VAL A 20 3.46 3.01 -26.58
C VAL A 20 3.47 1.73 -25.77
N GLU A 21 4.22 0.71 -26.19
CA GLU A 21 4.38 -0.55 -25.43
C GLU A 21 5.00 -0.30 -24.04
N LEU A 22 6.01 0.58 -23.97
CA LEU A 22 6.64 0.95 -22.70
C LEU A 22 5.67 1.68 -21.78
N ASP A 23 4.91 2.66 -22.30
CA ASP A 23 3.93 3.42 -21.52
C ASP A 23 2.81 2.49 -20.99
N GLN A 24 2.35 1.54 -21.81
CA GLN A 24 1.38 0.52 -21.40
C GLN A 24 1.94 -0.40 -20.32
N SER A 25 3.17 -0.89 -20.48
CA SER A 25 3.84 -1.74 -19.50
C SER A 25 4.03 -1.02 -18.16
N ALA A 26 4.44 0.25 -18.19
CA ALA A 26 4.58 1.08 -17.00
C ALA A 26 3.23 1.28 -16.28
N ALA A 27 2.15 1.54 -17.03
CA ALA A 27 0.81 1.65 -16.47
C ALA A 27 0.34 0.34 -15.81
N GLU A 28 0.63 -0.80 -16.43
CA GLU A 28 0.28 -2.11 -15.87
C GLU A 28 1.08 -2.42 -14.59
N ILE A 29 2.38 -2.11 -14.57
CA ILE A 29 3.22 -2.24 -13.37
C ILE A 29 2.65 -1.40 -12.22
N ASN A 30 2.35 -0.13 -12.47
CA ASN A 30 1.77 0.77 -11.45
C ASN A 30 0.43 0.22 -10.92
N LYS A 31 -0.42 -0.29 -11.81
CA LYS A 31 -1.70 -0.90 -11.41
C LYS A 31 -1.49 -2.13 -10.51
N ARG A 32 -0.57 -3.02 -10.88
CA ARG A 32 -0.24 -4.22 -10.09
C ARG A 32 0.37 -3.85 -8.74
N GLN A 33 1.24 -2.84 -8.70
CA GLN A 33 1.78 -2.30 -7.45
C GLN A 33 0.67 -1.76 -6.55
N GLN A 34 -0.26 -0.99 -7.08
CA GLN A 34 -1.41 -0.50 -6.29
C GLN A 34 -2.25 -1.66 -5.74
N THR A 35 -2.59 -2.65 -6.58
CA THR A 35 -3.35 -3.83 -6.12
C THR A 35 -2.60 -4.63 -5.05
N LEU A 36 -1.27 -4.77 -5.18
CA LEU A 36 -0.44 -5.42 -4.16
C LEU A 36 -0.42 -4.64 -2.86
N VAL A 37 -0.25 -3.31 -2.91
CA VAL A 37 -0.26 -2.44 -1.73
C VAL A 37 -1.63 -2.50 -1.05
N ASP A 38 -2.72 -2.36 -1.79
CA ASP A 38 -4.08 -2.45 -1.26
C ASP A 38 -4.33 -3.82 -0.62
N GLY A 39 -3.91 -4.90 -1.28
CA GLY A 39 -4.03 -6.26 -0.75
C GLY A 39 -3.22 -6.49 0.52
N LEU A 40 -2.00 -5.94 0.60
CA LEU A 40 -1.16 -5.97 1.80
C LEU A 40 -1.81 -5.18 2.94
N LEU A 41 -2.35 -4.00 2.67
CA LEU A 41 -3.04 -3.18 3.66
C LEU A 41 -4.26 -3.92 4.22
N THR A 42 -5.09 -4.53 3.37
CA THR A 42 -6.24 -5.34 3.84
C THR A 42 -5.82 -6.54 4.67
N ALA A 43 -4.75 -7.25 4.27
CA ALA A 43 -4.22 -8.37 5.06
C ALA A 43 -3.69 -7.92 6.43
N MET A 44 -2.96 -6.80 6.46
CA MET A 44 -2.47 -6.19 7.69
C MET A 44 -3.63 -5.72 8.58
N GLU A 45 -4.66 -5.10 8.02
CA GLU A 45 -5.85 -4.68 8.77
C GLU A 45 -6.51 -5.86 9.50
N MET A 46 -6.65 -7.02 8.84
CA MET A 46 -7.19 -8.21 9.51
C MET A 46 -6.33 -8.67 10.69
N GLN A 47 -5.01 -8.74 10.51
CA GLN A 47 -4.09 -9.13 11.59
C GLN A 47 -4.13 -8.12 12.75
N VAL A 48 -4.18 -6.82 12.45
CA VAL A 48 -4.32 -5.74 13.42
C VAL A 48 -5.63 -5.89 14.19
N ILE A 49 -6.75 -6.16 13.52
CA ILE A 49 -8.06 -6.35 14.16
C ILE A 49 -8.05 -7.56 15.09
N GLU A 50 -7.49 -8.69 14.66
CA GLU A 50 -7.40 -9.90 15.49
C GLU A 50 -6.54 -9.67 16.74
N ALA A 51 -5.36 -9.06 16.57
CA ALA A 51 -4.48 -8.72 17.67
C ALA A 51 -5.14 -7.72 18.64
N LEU A 52 -5.86 -6.73 18.11
CA LEU A 52 -6.60 -5.75 18.91
C LEU A 52 -7.73 -6.41 19.71
N GLN A 53 -8.50 -7.32 19.09
CA GLN A 53 -9.54 -8.06 19.78
C GLN A 53 -8.98 -8.93 20.91
N ALA A 54 -7.82 -9.57 20.69
CA ALA A 54 -7.14 -10.32 21.73
C ALA A 54 -6.70 -9.41 22.89
N GLN A 55 -6.11 -8.24 22.58
CA GLN A 55 -5.66 -7.28 23.60
C GLN A 55 -6.83 -6.70 24.41
N VAL A 56 -7.93 -6.34 23.75
CA VAL A 56 -9.15 -5.83 24.39
C VAL A 56 -9.72 -6.85 25.37
N LYS A 57 -9.72 -8.14 25.01
CA LYS A 57 -10.17 -9.22 25.90
C LYS A 57 -9.22 -9.43 27.08
N GLU A 58 -7.91 -9.39 26.83
CA GLU A 58 -6.86 -9.59 27.84
C GLU A 58 -6.88 -8.50 28.91
N GLU A 59 -7.07 -7.24 28.51
CA GLU A 59 -7.11 -6.09 29.43
C GLU A 59 -8.52 -5.80 29.97
N GLY A 60 -9.54 -6.55 29.55
CA GLY A 60 -10.91 -6.35 30.01
C GLY A 60 -11.51 -5.00 29.57
N VAL A 61 -11.09 -4.50 28.41
CA VAL A 61 -11.52 -3.18 27.90
C VAL A 61 -12.96 -3.27 27.41
N SER A 62 -13.83 -2.44 28.00
CA SER A 62 -15.25 -2.37 27.66
C SER A 62 -15.57 -1.41 26.52
N MET A 63 -14.70 -0.42 26.28
CA MET A 63 -14.89 0.60 25.25
C MET A 63 -13.54 1.00 24.66
N LEU A 64 -13.45 0.96 23.33
CA LEU A 64 -12.29 1.44 22.58
C LEU A 64 -12.65 2.77 21.90
N LEU A 65 -11.84 3.80 22.11
CA LEU A 65 -11.99 5.09 21.44
C LEU A 65 -10.89 5.26 20.40
N LYS A 66 -11.22 5.96 19.31
CA LYS A 66 -10.19 6.40 18.36
C LYS A 66 -9.39 7.52 19.00
N GLU A 67 -8.07 7.45 18.91
CA GLU A 67 -7.16 8.48 19.46
C GLU A 67 -7.52 9.89 18.97
N SER A 68 -7.89 10.04 17.70
CA SER A 68 -8.33 11.32 17.12
C SER A 68 -9.60 11.92 17.74
N ALA A 69 -10.37 11.12 18.50
CA ALA A 69 -11.55 11.56 19.24
C ALA A 69 -11.26 11.87 20.72
N VAL A 70 -10.00 11.72 21.17
CA VAL A 70 -9.57 11.92 22.55
C VAL A 70 -8.61 13.10 22.62
N TYR A 71 -8.99 14.16 23.34
CA TYR A 71 -8.13 15.34 23.51
C TYR A 71 -7.03 15.13 24.56
N HIS A 72 -7.32 14.33 25.59
CA HIS A 72 -6.38 13.97 26.64
C HIS A 72 -6.76 12.62 27.25
N ALA A 73 -5.76 11.75 27.40
CA ALA A 73 -5.81 10.50 28.16
C ALA A 73 -4.43 10.27 28.79
N ASP A 74 -4.38 9.46 29.84
CA ASP A 74 -3.11 9.01 30.39
C ASP A 74 -2.45 7.95 29.48
N ASP A 75 -1.14 7.77 29.62
CA ASP A 75 -0.35 6.85 28.79
C ASP A 75 -0.70 5.37 29.05
N TYR A 76 -1.32 5.06 30.20
CA TYR A 76 -1.60 3.67 30.60
C TYR A 76 -2.77 3.06 29.82
N HIS A 77 -3.72 3.89 29.38
CA HIS A 77 -4.90 3.44 28.62
C HIS A 77 -4.69 3.51 27.10
N ASN A 78 -3.51 3.95 26.63
CA ASN A 78 -3.18 3.90 25.21
C ASN A 78 -2.74 2.47 24.83
N LEU A 79 -3.57 1.78 24.05
CA LEU A 79 -3.30 0.41 23.59
C LEU A 79 -2.41 0.35 22.33
N THR A 80 -2.13 1.48 21.69
CA THR A 80 -1.41 1.53 20.40
C THR A 80 -0.01 0.93 20.52
N ASP A 81 0.76 1.30 21.54
CA ASP A 81 2.12 0.81 21.75
C ASP A 81 2.15 -0.68 22.09
N LYS A 82 1.19 -1.13 22.91
CA LYS A 82 1.05 -2.55 23.28
C LYS A 82 0.68 -3.40 22.06
N LEU A 83 -0.24 -2.90 21.23
CA LEU A 83 -0.65 -3.57 19.99
C LEU A 83 0.51 -3.64 18.99
N ALA A 84 1.27 -2.55 18.83
CA ALA A 84 2.45 -2.51 17.97
C ALA A 84 3.51 -3.53 18.41
N ALA A 85 3.78 -3.63 19.72
CA ALA A 85 4.68 -4.64 20.27
C ALA A 85 4.21 -6.07 19.97
N LYS A 86 2.91 -6.35 20.13
CA LYS A 86 2.31 -7.68 19.89
C LYS A 86 2.32 -8.09 18.42
N LEU A 87 2.18 -7.14 17.50
CA LEU A 87 2.26 -7.38 16.05
C LEU A 87 3.70 -7.54 15.55
N SER A 88 4.70 -7.13 16.34
CA SER A 88 6.12 -7.21 16.00
C SER A 88 6.82 -8.50 16.48
N GLN A 89 6.13 -9.32 17.28
CA GLN A 89 6.60 -10.61 17.80
C GLN A 89 6.24 -11.76 16.86
#